data_AF-A0A486WTG7-F1
#
_entry.id   AF-A0A486WTG7-F1
#
_cell.length_a   1.000
_cell.length_b   1.000
_cell.length_c   1.000
_cell.angle_alpha   90.00
_cell.angle_beta   90.00
_cell.angle_gamma   90.00
#
_symmetry.space_group_name_H-M   'P 1'
#
loop_
_entity.id
_entity.type
_entity.pdbx_description
1 polymer ?
#
loop_
_entity_poly.entity_id
_entity_poly.type
_entity_poly.pdbx_seq_one_letter_code
_entity_poly.pdbx_strand_id
1 'polypeptide(L)'
;MGDSKDLQTVAVCIFLLLSTLATDFNILIAKHGLLFIPIVTCVYCPCVAFGWTWVVGTKRKWYTRSVRRFYWHRILMPVAALCFNILLQMTLLLNFDEPWIHIIIIILIFGLLSYFTMGVVERILEVEVGVQHKISKSVKLTYCQILFIILFFALSQAYYISNCSKEHCPLENDLAVWIFCPSILLFCPVNNILALPMICLAFYVYNSNILNFSCVHPVSGLQWNGRKIWNGKTGKWEIDESPAEHEVFEL
;
A
#
# COMPACT_ATOMS: atom_id res chain seq x y z
N MET A 1 -13.77 0.94 -18.18
CA MET A 1 -12.75 0.28 -17.31
C MET A 1 -12.13 1.30 -16.34
N GLY A 2 -12.98 2.11 -15.71
CA GLY A 2 -12.62 3.04 -14.64
C GLY A 2 -12.58 2.36 -13.27
N ASP A 3 -13.46 1.37 -13.05
CA ASP A 3 -13.74 0.81 -11.73
C ASP A 3 -12.55 0.16 -11.00
N SER A 4 -11.63 -0.50 -11.71
CA SER A 4 -10.51 -1.19 -11.02
C SER A 4 -9.49 -0.23 -10.42
N LYS A 5 -9.34 0.97 -11.00
CA LYS A 5 -8.37 1.97 -10.50
C LYS A 5 -8.88 2.62 -9.23
N ASP A 6 -10.15 3.00 -9.24
CA ASP A 6 -10.81 3.64 -8.12
C ASP A 6 -10.84 2.68 -6.93
N LEU A 7 -11.13 1.40 -7.17
CA LEU A 7 -11.12 0.39 -6.11
C LEU A 7 -9.75 0.23 -5.44
N GLN A 8 -8.66 0.23 -6.20
CA GLN A 8 -7.32 0.09 -5.63
C GLN A 8 -6.87 1.33 -4.86
N THR A 9 -7.15 2.52 -5.36
CA THR A 9 -6.84 3.77 -4.65
C THR A 9 -7.66 3.86 -3.37
N VAL A 10 -8.96 3.58 -3.45
CA VAL A 10 -9.85 3.51 -2.29
C VAL A 10 -9.37 2.48 -1.28
N ALA A 11 -8.98 1.27 -1.72
CA ALA A 11 -8.46 0.23 -0.83
C ALA A 11 -7.20 0.69 -0.07
N VAL A 12 -6.26 1.40 -0.73
CA VAL A 12 -5.07 1.93 -0.05
C VAL A 12 -5.41 3.07 0.90
N CYS A 13 -6.35 3.96 0.54
CA CYS A 13 -6.83 5.01 1.44
C CYS A 13 -7.50 4.44 2.70
N ILE A 14 -8.37 3.44 2.53
CA ILE A 14 -9.03 2.75 3.65
C ILE A 14 -7.98 2.00 4.47
N PHE A 15 -7.03 1.30 3.83
CA PHE A 15 -5.94 0.62 4.52
C PHE A 15 -5.12 1.60 5.37
N LEU A 16 -4.77 2.78 4.84
CA LEU A 16 -4.06 3.82 5.58
C LEU A 16 -4.87 4.29 6.79
N LEU A 17 -6.16 4.61 6.60
CA LEU A 17 -7.06 5.04 7.68
C LEU A 17 -7.16 3.99 8.79
N LEU A 18 -7.35 2.72 8.43
CA LEU A 18 -7.43 1.64 9.42
C LEU A 18 -6.08 1.38 10.09
N SER A 19 -4.97 1.53 9.36
CA SER A 19 -3.62 1.41 9.92
C SER A 19 -3.31 2.53 10.92
N THR A 20 -3.72 3.78 10.64
CA THR A 20 -3.55 4.89 11.59
C THR A 20 -4.39 4.66 12.84
N LEU A 21 -5.66 4.28 12.68
CA LEU A 21 -6.53 3.96 13.81
C LEU A 21 -5.97 2.80 14.64
N ALA A 22 -5.55 1.71 14.01
CA ALA A 22 -4.99 0.56 14.71
C ALA A 22 -3.71 0.91 15.47
N THR A 23 -2.87 1.81 14.92
CA THR A 23 -1.68 2.32 15.60
C THR A 23 -2.05 3.19 16.80
N ASP A 24 -3.03 4.10 16.64
CA ASP A 24 -3.51 4.93 17.74
C ASP A 24 -4.07 4.09 18.89
N PHE A 25 -4.88 3.08 18.57
CA PHE A 25 -5.42 2.15 19.57
C PHE A 25 -4.30 1.37 20.26
N ASN A 26 -3.31 0.89 19.52
CA ASN A 26 -2.18 0.16 20.09
C ASN A 26 -1.40 1.03 21.08
N ILE A 27 -1.15 2.30 20.73
CA ILE A 27 -0.46 3.23 21.64
C ILE A 27 -1.34 3.54 22.86
N LEU A 28 -2.66 3.67 22.68
CA LEU A 28 -3.62 3.93 23.76
C LEU A 28 -3.67 2.78 24.77
N ILE A 29 -3.62 1.53 24.32
CA ILE A 29 -3.56 0.35 25.21
C ILE A 29 -2.20 0.31 25.94
N ALA A 30 -1.10 0.53 25.23
CA ALA A 30 0.24 0.44 25.81
C ALA A 30 0.51 1.49 26.90
N LYS A 31 -0.21 2.61 26.89
CA LYS A 31 -0.06 3.68 27.88
C LYS A 31 -1.40 3.93 28.58
N HIS A 32 -1.68 3.16 29.63
CA HIS A 32 -2.80 3.31 30.56
C HIS A 32 -2.97 4.76 31.08
N GLY A 33 -3.57 5.66 30.31
CA GLY A 33 -4.09 6.93 30.84
C GLY A 33 -3.57 8.25 30.26
N LEU A 34 -3.27 8.37 28.95
CA LEU A 34 -3.24 9.69 28.32
C LEU A 34 -4.06 9.76 27.02
N LEU A 35 -5.17 10.50 27.11
CA LEU A 35 -6.15 10.84 26.07
C LEU A 35 -5.60 11.63 24.86
N PHE A 36 -4.28 11.77 24.72
CA PHE A 36 -3.64 12.75 23.83
C PHE A 36 -2.99 12.18 22.57
N ILE A 37 -2.99 10.86 22.35
CA ILE A 37 -2.18 10.25 21.28
C ILE A 37 -2.89 9.97 19.94
N PRO A 38 -4.23 9.85 19.78
CA PRO A 38 -4.78 9.71 18.42
C PRO A 38 -4.48 10.93 17.53
N ILE A 39 -4.12 12.06 18.15
CA ILE A 39 -3.64 13.26 17.48
C ILE A 39 -2.31 13.00 16.76
N VAL A 40 -1.45 12.11 17.25
CA VAL A 40 -0.11 11.91 16.70
C VAL A 40 -0.18 11.33 15.29
N THR A 41 -0.89 10.23 15.03
CA THR A 41 -0.97 9.72 13.65
C THR A 41 -1.81 10.61 12.75
N CYS A 42 -2.88 11.22 13.31
CA CYS A 42 -3.73 12.18 12.61
C CYS A 42 -3.01 13.46 12.19
N VAL A 43 -1.96 13.88 12.91
CA VAL A 43 -1.10 15.02 12.51
C VAL A 43 0.07 14.53 11.66
N TYR A 44 0.67 13.40 12.03
CA TYR A 44 1.83 12.83 11.35
C TYR A 44 1.55 12.51 9.89
N CYS A 45 0.46 11.81 9.58
CA CYS A 45 0.18 11.42 8.19
C CYS A 45 -0.06 12.65 7.31
N PRO A 46 -0.88 13.65 7.68
CA PRO A 46 -0.93 14.91 6.94
C PRO A 46 0.43 15.59 6.78
N CYS A 47 1.26 15.67 7.82
CA CYS A 47 2.61 16.25 7.71
C CYS A 47 3.48 15.51 6.68
N VAL A 48 3.46 14.17 6.70
CA VAL A 48 4.17 13.34 5.71
C VAL A 48 3.58 13.57 4.32
N ALA A 49 2.25 13.63 4.19
CA ALA A 49 1.57 13.86 2.92
C ALA A 49 1.94 15.22 2.33
N PHE A 50 1.91 16.29 3.13
CA PHE A 50 2.33 17.64 2.72
C PHE A 50 3.81 17.72 2.35
N GLY A 51 4.69 17.13 3.16
CA GLY A 51 6.11 17.06 2.86
C GLY A 51 6.38 16.32 1.54
N TRP A 52 5.63 15.23 1.31
CA TRP A 52 5.78 14.44 0.10
C TRP A 52 5.20 15.13 -1.13
N THR A 53 4.01 15.73 -1.05
CA THR A 53 3.44 16.51 -2.18
C THR A 53 4.38 17.65 -2.59
N TRP A 54 5.04 18.29 -1.63
CA TRP A 54 6.07 19.30 -1.90
C TRP A 54 7.27 18.71 -2.66
N VAL A 55 7.80 17.56 -2.22
CA VAL A 55 8.90 16.86 -2.91
C VAL A 55 8.49 16.43 -4.32
N VAL A 56 7.28 15.91 -4.51
CA VAL A 56 6.76 15.54 -5.83
C VAL A 56 6.57 16.77 -6.71
N GLY A 57 6.05 17.87 -6.16
CA GLY A 57 5.84 19.14 -6.87
C GLY A 57 7.14 19.73 -7.40
N THR A 58 8.19 19.75 -6.59
CA THR A 58 9.52 20.28 -6.98
C THR A 58 10.26 19.38 -7.97
N LYS A 59 10.10 18.05 -7.89
CA LYS A 59 10.76 17.06 -8.77
C LYS A 59 9.85 16.44 -9.84
N ARG A 60 8.72 17.10 -10.16
CA ARG A 60 7.59 16.55 -10.94
C ARG A 60 8.00 15.87 -12.25
N LYS A 61 8.92 16.45 -13.02
CA LYS A 61 9.36 15.90 -14.33
C LYS A 61 10.06 14.54 -14.22
N TRP A 62 10.88 14.35 -13.19
CA TRP A 62 11.58 13.09 -12.93
C TRP A 62 10.63 12.03 -12.36
N TYR A 63 9.65 12.50 -11.60
CA TYR A 63 8.76 11.66 -10.83
C TYR A 63 7.79 10.84 -11.70
N THR A 64 7.12 11.51 -12.64
CA THR A 64 5.96 10.97 -13.36
C THR A 64 6.34 10.07 -14.55
N ARG A 65 7.59 10.14 -15.02
CA ARG A 65 8.05 9.42 -16.21
C ARG A 65 8.69 8.06 -15.91
N SER A 66 9.08 7.79 -14.67
CA SER A 66 9.84 6.59 -14.34
C SER A 66 8.96 5.35 -14.21
N VAL A 67 8.95 4.52 -15.25
CA VAL A 67 8.31 3.20 -15.21
C VAL A 67 8.85 2.35 -14.07
N ARG A 68 10.16 2.44 -13.82
CA ARG A 68 10.81 1.74 -12.71
C ARG A 68 10.13 2.08 -11.39
N ARG A 69 9.88 3.37 -11.13
CA ARG A 69 9.18 3.80 -9.90
C ARG A 69 7.76 3.27 -9.84
N PHE A 70 7.02 3.33 -10.96
CA PHE A 70 5.67 2.76 -11.07
C PHE A 70 5.63 1.28 -10.65
N TYR A 71 6.63 0.48 -11.07
CA TYR A 71 6.77 -0.93 -10.70
C TYR A 71 7.10 -1.09 -9.23
N TRP A 72 8.20 -0.48 -8.79
CA TRP A 72 8.70 -0.61 -7.43
C TRP A 72 7.67 -0.20 -6.40
N HIS A 73 6.94 0.89 -6.65
CA HIS A 73 5.93 1.38 -5.72
C HIS A 73 4.76 0.38 -5.56
N ARG A 74 4.29 -0.21 -6.66
CA ARG A 74 3.20 -1.20 -6.63
C ARG A 74 3.59 -2.54 -6.04
N ILE A 75 4.87 -2.92 -6.10
CA ILE A 75 5.41 -4.12 -5.46
C ILE A 75 5.69 -3.87 -3.97
N LEU A 76 6.26 -2.72 -3.63
CA LEU A 76 6.69 -2.43 -2.25
C LEU A 76 5.52 -2.07 -1.33
N MET A 77 4.41 -1.50 -1.84
CA MET A 77 3.18 -1.27 -1.07
C MET A 77 2.61 -2.51 -0.37
N PRO A 78 2.32 -3.62 -1.06
CA PRO A 78 1.82 -4.81 -0.39
C PRO A 78 2.86 -5.41 0.56
N VAL A 79 4.15 -5.38 0.24
CA VAL A 79 5.20 -5.83 1.17
C VAL A 79 5.17 -5.02 2.46
N ALA A 80 5.09 -3.69 2.34
CA ALA A 80 4.93 -2.81 3.49
C ALA A 80 3.66 -3.13 4.29
N ALA A 81 2.52 -3.40 3.62
CA ALA A 81 1.25 -3.75 4.25
C ALA A 81 1.35 -5.03 5.09
N LEU A 82 2.03 -6.05 4.56
CA LEU A 82 2.28 -7.30 5.27
C LEU A 82 3.22 -7.08 6.46
N CYS A 83 4.32 -6.36 6.28
CA CYS A 83 5.22 -6.00 7.37
C CYS A 83 4.49 -5.23 8.47
N PHE A 84 3.64 -4.27 8.12
CA PHE A 84 2.87 -3.47 9.05
C PHE A 84 1.94 -4.35 9.90
N ASN A 85 1.17 -5.23 9.25
CA ASN A 85 0.24 -6.13 9.95
C ASN A 85 0.97 -7.11 10.88
N ILE A 86 2.18 -7.57 10.50
CA ILE A 86 3.01 -8.41 11.36
C ILE A 86 3.52 -7.61 12.56
N LEU A 87 4.11 -6.44 12.33
CA LEU A 87 4.67 -5.60 13.40
C LEU A 87 3.61 -5.16 14.42
N LEU A 88 2.41 -4.79 13.95
CA LEU A 88 1.30 -4.40 14.81
C LEU A 88 0.86 -5.56 15.73
N GLN A 89 0.86 -6.79 15.23
CA GLN A 89 0.60 -7.97 16.06
C GLN A 89 1.72 -8.22 17.06
N MET A 90 2.99 -8.06 16.63
CA MET A 90 4.15 -8.23 17.52
C MET A 90 4.10 -7.26 18.70
N THR A 91 3.71 -5.99 18.48
CA THR A 91 3.57 -5.04 19.58
C THR A 91 2.48 -5.39 20.59
N LEU A 92 1.41 -6.06 20.17
CA LEU A 92 0.29 -6.42 21.03
C LEU A 92 0.57 -7.68 21.84
N LEU A 93 1.20 -8.68 21.21
CA LEU A 93 1.36 -10.03 21.78
C LEU A 93 2.66 -10.19 22.57
N LEU A 94 3.71 -9.54 22.09
CA LEU A 94 5.00 -9.57 22.75
C LEU A 94 5.05 -8.31 23.60
N ASN A 95 4.59 -8.45 24.83
CA ASN A 95 4.93 -7.53 25.89
C ASN A 95 6.44 -7.71 26.15
N PHE A 96 7.27 -7.17 25.27
CA PHE A 96 8.72 -7.29 25.37
C PHE A 96 9.13 -6.59 26.67
N ASP A 97 9.69 -7.36 27.60
CA ASP A 97 10.21 -6.80 28.86
C ASP A 97 11.26 -5.69 28.63
N GLU A 98 11.89 -5.72 27.44
CA GLU A 98 12.91 -4.79 27.00
C GLU A 98 12.32 -3.55 26.29
N PRO A 99 12.40 -2.34 26.88
CA PRO A 99 11.77 -1.14 26.34
C PRO A 99 12.35 -0.69 25.00
N TRP A 100 13.62 -1.01 24.72
CA TRP A 100 14.27 -0.62 23.47
C TRP A 100 13.71 -1.37 22.25
N ILE A 101 13.25 -2.62 22.42
CA ILE A 101 12.62 -3.39 21.33
C ILE A 101 11.31 -2.73 20.93
N HIS A 102 10.49 -2.35 21.91
CA HIS A 102 9.25 -1.61 21.66
C HIS A 102 9.48 -0.30 20.91
N ILE A 103 10.50 0.47 21.29
CA ILE A 103 10.85 1.72 20.58
C ILE A 103 11.20 1.44 19.12
N ILE A 104 12.03 0.42 18.84
CA ILE A 104 12.40 0.07 17.45
C ILE A 104 11.16 -0.32 16.65
N ILE A 105 10.28 -1.16 17.21
CA ILE A 105 9.07 -1.58 16.50
C ILE A 105 8.15 -0.39 16.21
N ILE A 106 7.96 0.52 17.17
CA ILE A 106 7.18 1.74 16.98
C ILE A 106 7.77 2.59 15.85
N ILE A 107 9.09 2.79 15.82
CA ILE A 107 9.77 3.53 14.74
C ILE A 107 9.51 2.88 13.38
N LEU A 108 9.56 1.54 13.29
CA LEU A 108 9.27 0.81 12.06
C LEU A 108 7.80 0.97 11.63
N ILE A 109 6.85 0.91 12.56
CA ILE A 109 5.42 1.14 12.31
C ILE A 109 5.21 2.55 11.72
N PHE A 110 5.79 3.59 12.33
CA PHE A 110 5.71 4.96 11.80
C PHE A 110 6.39 5.12 10.44
N GLY A 111 7.53 4.45 10.21
CA GLY A 111 8.18 4.41 8.89
C GLY A 111 7.29 3.79 7.81
N LEU A 112 6.56 2.72 8.14
CA LEU A 112 5.60 2.08 7.22
C LEU A 112 4.36 2.96 7.00
N LEU A 113 3.82 3.60 8.04
CA LEU A 113 2.74 4.60 7.91
C LEU A 113 3.15 5.76 7.00
N SER A 114 4.38 6.25 7.16
CA SER A 114 4.96 7.24 6.25
C SER A 114 4.93 6.75 4.82
N TYR A 115 5.37 5.51 4.58
CA TYR A 115 5.39 4.94 3.24
C TYR A 115 3.99 4.78 2.62
N PHE A 116 2.99 4.31 3.37
CA PHE A 116 1.61 4.26 2.88
C PHE A 116 1.07 5.64 2.55
N THR A 117 1.34 6.61 3.41
CA THR A 117 0.93 7.99 3.20
C THR A 117 1.54 8.56 1.93
N MET A 118 2.85 8.37 1.74
CA MET A 118 3.54 8.71 0.50
C MET A 118 2.89 8.02 -0.70
N GLY A 119 2.50 6.75 -0.56
CA GLY A 119 1.87 6.00 -1.65
C GLY A 119 0.46 6.42 -2.02
N VAL A 120 -0.36 6.79 -1.04
CA VAL A 120 -1.67 7.41 -1.27
C VAL A 120 -1.49 8.73 -2.04
N VAL A 121 -0.57 9.58 -1.58
CA VAL A 121 -0.25 10.84 -2.28
C VAL A 121 0.23 10.59 -3.71
N GLU A 122 1.11 9.62 -3.93
CA GLU A 122 1.57 9.25 -5.27
C GLU A 122 0.40 8.87 -6.18
N ARG A 123 -0.53 8.04 -5.68
CA ARG A 123 -1.68 7.60 -6.48
C ARG A 123 -2.66 8.72 -6.76
N ILE A 124 -2.93 9.60 -5.80
CA ILE A 124 -3.77 10.78 -6.03
C ILE A 124 -3.14 11.67 -7.10
N LEU A 125 -1.83 11.92 -7.01
CA LEU A 125 -1.12 12.71 -8.01
C LEU A 125 -1.02 12.00 -9.37
N GLU A 126 -0.92 10.67 -9.43
CA GLU A 126 -0.98 9.90 -10.69
C GLU A 126 -2.35 10.06 -11.39
N VAL A 127 -3.43 10.25 -10.64
CA VAL A 127 -4.77 10.49 -11.21
C VAL A 127 -4.84 11.90 -11.82
N GLU A 128 -4.27 12.89 -11.16
CA GLU A 128 -4.27 14.30 -11.62
C GLU A 128 -3.27 14.57 -12.76
N VAL A 129 -2.10 13.92 -12.73
CA VAL A 129 -1.04 14.21 -13.69
C VAL A 129 -1.33 13.53 -15.02
N GLY A 130 -1.22 14.31 -16.10
CA GLY A 130 -1.53 13.86 -17.45
C GLY A 130 -0.73 12.65 -17.97
N VAL A 131 0.22 12.08 -17.23
CA VAL A 131 0.92 10.83 -17.55
C VAL A 131 0.43 9.69 -16.65
N GLN A 132 -0.33 8.76 -17.21
CA GLN A 132 -0.81 7.57 -16.52
C GLN A 132 -0.22 6.31 -17.15
N HIS A 133 0.20 5.36 -16.31
CA HIS A 133 0.52 4.01 -16.76
C HIS A 133 -0.62 3.06 -16.38
N LYS A 134 -0.95 2.12 -17.27
CA LYS A 134 -1.98 1.10 -17.10
C LYS A 134 -1.38 -0.26 -17.44
N ILE A 135 -1.64 -1.25 -16.60
CA ILE A 135 -1.26 -2.63 -16.87
C ILE A 135 -2.16 -3.17 -17.97
N SER A 136 -1.59 -3.93 -18.90
CA SER A 136 -2.38 -4.58 -19.94
C SER A 136 -3.40 -5.55 -19.34
N LYS A 137 -4.61 -5.61 -19.90
CA LYS A 137 -5.67 -6.53 -19.45
C LYS A 137 -5.33 -8.00 -19.68
N SER A 138 -4.33 -8.28 -20.53
CA SER A 138 -3.91 -9.64 -20.86
C SER A 138 -3.13 -10.32 -19.74
N VAL A 139 -2.64 -9.57 -18.76
CA VAL A 139 -1.83 -10.13 -17.68
C VAL A 139 -2.72 -10.91 -16.71
N LYS A 140 -2.39 -12.19 -16.51
CA LYS A 140 -3.08 -13.09 -15.57
C LYS A 140 -2.16 -13.45 -14.42
N LEU A 141 -2.75 -13.82 -13.29
CA LEU A 141 -2.03 -14.46 -12.20
C LEU A 141 -1.72 -15.92 -12.59
N THR A 142 -0.52 -16.38 -12.25
CA THR A 142 -0.19 -17.80 -12.42
C THR A 142 -0.82 -18.64 -11.33
N TYR A 143 -1.03 -19.94 -11.58
CA TYR A 143 -1.59 -20.85 -10.57
C TYR A 143 -0.75 -20.86 -9.27
N CYS A 144 0.58 -20.84 -9.39
CA CYS A 144 1.48 -20.76 -8.25
C CYS A 144 1.29 -19.48 -7.43
N GLN A 145 1.05 -18.33 -8.08
CA GLN A 145 0.79 -17.06 -7.38
C GLN A 145 -0.55 -17.09 -6.65
N ILE A 146 -1.59 -17.64 -7.27
CA ILE A 146 -2.91 -17.79 -6.63
C ILE A 146 -2.79 -18.70 -5.40
N LEU A 147 -2.13 -19.86 -5.56
CA LEU A 147 -1.89 -20.79 -4.46
C LEU A 147 -1.10 -20.14 -3.32
N PHE A 148 -0.04 -19.38 -3.66
CA PHE A 148 0.74 -18.64 -2.67
C PHE A 148 -0.10 -17.61 -1.91
N ILE A 149 -0.93 -16.83 -2.61
CA ILE A 149 -1.85 -15.86 -1.98
C ILE A 149 -2.78 -16.58 -1.00
N ILE A 150 -3.43 -17.66 -1.44
CA ILE A 150 -4.38 -18.43 -0.60
C ILE A 150 -3.66 -18.98 0.64
N LEU A 151 -2.49 -19.61 0.47
CA LEU A 151 -1.71 -20.17 1.57
C LEU A 151 -1.25 -19.07 2.54
N PHE A 152 -0.72 -17.95 2.02
CA PHE A 152 -0.28 -16.84 2.84
C PHE A 152 -1.42 -16.28 3.71
N PHE A 153 -2.59 -16.03 3.11
CA PHE A 153 -3.74 -15.53 3.84
C PHE A 153 -4.31 -16.55 4.82
N ALA A 154 -4.39 -17.83 4.44
CA ALA A 154 -4.84 -18.89 5.34
C ALA A 154 -3.92 -19.02 6.57
N LEU A 155 -2.60 -19.01 6.36
CA LEU A 155 -1.62 -19.07 7.45
C LEU A 155 -1.66 -17.81 8.32
N SER A 156 -1.76 -16.63 7.72
CA SER A 156 -1.87 -15.35 8.45
C SER A 156 -3.14 -15.29 9.31
N GLN A 157 -4.28 -15.75 8.78
CA GLN A 157 -5.54 -15.82 9.53
C GLN A 157 -5.51 -16.92 10.60
N ALA A 158 -4.93 -18.09 10.32
CA ALA A 158 -4.76 -19.15 11.31
C ALA A 158 -3.86 -18.70 12.48
N TYR A 159 -2.78 -17.99 12.16
CA TYR A 159 -1.91 -17.36 13.16
C TYR A 159 -2.69 -16.35 14.00
N TYR A 160 -3.49 -15.50 13.36
CA TYR A 160 -4.35 -14.55 14.06
C TYR A 160 -5.36 -15.23 15.00
N ILE A 161 -6.09 -16.24 14.53
CA ILE A 161 -7.02 -17.03 15.36
C ILE A 161 -6.28 -17.67 16.53
N SER A 162 -5.11 -18.26 16.29
CA SER A 162 -4.28 -18.85 17.34
C SER A 162 -3.86 -17.84 18.40
N ASN A 163 -3.58 -16.59 18.01
CA ASN A 163 -3.23 -15.53 18.95
C ASN A 163 -4.45 -15.05 19.75
N CYS A 164 -5.63 -14.94 19.12
CA CYS A 164 -6.88 -14.66 19.82
C CYS A 164 -7.25 -15.73 20.85
N SER A 165 -6.90 -16.99 20.59
CA SER A 165 -7.16 -18.10 21.52
C SER A 165 -6.19 -18.16 22.70
N LYS A 166 -5.03 -17.52 22.62
CA LYS A 166 -4.12 -17.38 23.76
C LYS A 166 -4.65 -16.25 24.63
N GLU A 167 -5.08 -16.56 25.85
CA GLU A 167 -5.50 -15.59 26.87
C GLU A 167 -4.34 -14.65 27.24
N HIS A 168 -4.05 -13.66 26.38
CA HIS A 168 -2.97 -12.68 26.58
C HIS A 168 -3.49 -11.24 26.62
N CYS A 169 -4.80 -10.97 26.60
CA CYS A 169 -5.27 -9.64 27.01
C CYS A 169 -5.03 -9.55 28.54
N PRO A 170 -4.28 -8.53 29.03
CA PRO A 170 -4.11 -8.31 30.45
C PRO A 170 -5.50 -8.10 31.05
N LEU A 171 -5.93 -9.07 31.87
CA LEU A 171 -7.24 -9.12 32.49
C LEU A 171 -7.32 -8.14 33.69
N GLU A 172 -6.70 -6.98 33.57
CA GLU A 172 -6.94 -5.88 34.51
C GLU A 172 -8.19 -5.14 34.07
N ASN A 173 -8.98 -4.74 35.06
CA ASN A 173 -10.38 -4.32 34.98
C ASN A 173 -10.62 -2.99 34.24
N ASP A 174 -9.71 -2.62 33.34
CA ASP A 174 -9.76 -1.39 32.58
C ASP A 174 -10.70 -1.56 31.38
N LEU A 175 -11.84 -0.87 31.47
CA LEU A 175 -12.83 -0.71 30.41
C LEU A 175 -12.17 -0.38 29.04
N ALA A 176 -11.06 0.36 29.07
CA ALA A 176 -10.26 0.68 27.90
C ALA A 176 -9.66 -0.57 27.22
N VAL A 177 -9.04 -1.47 27.97
CA VAL A 177 -8.45 -2.70 27.43
C VAL A 177 -9.54 -3.60 26.83
N TRP A 178 -10.71 -3.68 27.49
CA TRP A 178 -11.86 -4.46 27.00
C TRP A 178 -12.45 -3.94 25.69
N ILE A 179 -12.46 -2.63 25.46
CA ILE A 179 -12.98 -2.05 24.22
C ILE A 179 -11.92 -2.09 23.11
N PHE A 180 -10.65 -1.84 23.46
CA PHE A 180 -9.59 -1.66 22.47
C PHE A 180 -8.89 -2.97 22.06
N CYS A 181 -8.72 -3.96 22.95
CA CYS A 181 -8.09 -5.26 22.62
C CYS A 181 -8.88 -5.94 21.46
N PRO A 182 -10.23 -6.06 21.53
CA PRO A 182 -11.00 -6.62 20.41
C PRO A 182 -10.94 -5.76 19.14
N SER A 183 -10.86 -4.44 19.28
CA SER A 183 -10.83 -3.53 18.13
C SER A 183 -9.53 -3.67 17.33
N ILE A 184 -8.37 -3.74 17.99
CA ILE A 184 -7.07 -3.99 17.33
C ILE A 184 -7.04 -5.36 16.67
N LEU A 185 -7.57 -6.36 17.38
CA LEU A 185 -7.73 -7.69 16.85
C LEU A 185 -8.56 -7.65 15.56
N LEU A 186 -9.67 -6.91 15.50
CA LEU A 186 -10.46 -6.77 14.27
C LEU A 186 -9.74 -6.01 13.13
N PHE A 187 -8.90 -5.01 13.43
CA PHE A 187 -8.20 -4.25 12.38
C PHE A 187 -7.20 -5.11 11.59
N CYS A 188 -6.50 -6.05 12.23
CA CYS A 188 -5.46 -6.83 11.55
C CYS A 188 -6.02 -7.73 10.41
N PRO A 189 -7.09 -8.53 10.62
CA PRO A 189 -7.75 -9.27 9.56
C PRO A 189 -8.33 -8.37 8.47
N VAL A 190 -8.92 -7.23 8.83
CA VAL A 190 -9.49 -6.28 7.85
C VAL A 190 -8.37 -5.69 6.98
N ASN A 191 -7.27 -5.25 7.58
CA ASN A 191 -6.10 -4.77 6.86
C ASN A 191 -5.49 -5.85 5.97
N ASN A 192 -5.44 -7.11 6.44
CA ASN A 192 -5.02 -8.23 5.61
C ASN A 192 -5.92 -8.36 4.36
N ILE A 193 -7.25 -8.35 4.52
CA ILE A 193 -8.19 -8.42 3.40
C ILE A 193 -7.99 -7.23 2.44
N LEU A 194 -7.80 -6.02 2.97
CA LEU A 194 -7.53 -4.83 2.16
C LEU A 194 -6.16 -4.85 1.47
N ALA A 195 -5.21 -5.67 1.93
CA ALA A 195 -3.95 -5.89 1.26
C ALA A 195 -4.07 -6.83 0.05
N LEU A 196 -5.13 -7.64 -0.05
CA LEU A 196 -5.33 -8.59 -1.15
C LEU A 196 -5.36 -7.91 -2.54
N PRO A 197 -6.13 -6.82 -2.79
CA PRO A 197 -6.08 -6.09 -4.06
C PRO A 197 -4.69 -5.54 -4.38
N MET A 198 -3.92 -5.12 -3.36
CA MET A 198 -2.55 -4.63 -3.55
C MET A 198 -1.60 -5.74 -3.97
N ILE A 199 -1.70 -6.92 -3.34
CA ILE A 199 -0.89 -8.09 -3.66
C ILE A 199 -1.19 -8.59 -5.07
N CYS A 200 -2.48 -8.69 -5.43
CA CYS A 200 -2.89 -9.03 -6.79
C CYS A 200 -2.31 -8.04 -7.80
N LEU A 201 -2.38 -6.73 -7.52
CA LEU A 201 -1.77 -5.70 -8.37
C LEU A 201 -0.25 -5.88 -8.49
N ALA A 202 0.46 -6.18 -7.41
CA ALA A 202 1.91 -6.41 -7.47
C ALA A 202 2.26 -7.58 -8.38
N PHE A 203 1.51 -8.69 -8.32
CA PHE A 203 1.71 -9.80 -9.25
C PHE A 203 1.34 -9.46 -10.69
N TYR A 204 0.27 -8.68 -10.92
CA TYR A 204 -0.03 -8.18 -12.27
C TYR A 204 1.08 -7.28 -12.81
N VAL A 205 1.66 -6.42 -11.97
CA VAL A 205 2.82 -5.61 -12.35
C VAL A 205 4.01 -6.50 -12.66
N TYR A 206 4.32 -7.45 -11.77
CA TYR A 206 5.46 -8.35 -11.93
C TYR A 206 5.38 -9.23 -13.18
N ASN A 207 4.20 -9.73 -13.51
CA ASN A 207 3.97 -10.56 -14.71
C ASN A 207 3.87 -9.74 -16.00
N SER A 208 3.82 -8.42 -15.90
CA SER A 208 3.60 -7.57 -17.06
C SER A 208 4.90 -7.30 -17.81
N ASN A 209 4.93 -7.69 -19.08
CA ASN A 209 5.97 -7.28 -20.02
C ASN A 209 5.54 -6.09 -20.90
N ILE A 210 4.29 -5.61 -20.76
CA ILE A 210 3.70 -4.55 -21.58
C ILE A 210 2.93 -3.58 -20.70
N LEU A 211 3.23 -2.29 -20.81
CA LEU A 211 2.50 -1.23 -20.12
C LEU A 211 1.91 -0.28 -21.13
N ASN A 212 0.62 0.00 -20.97
CA ASN A 212 0.00 1.09 -21.69
C ASN A 212 0.31 2.39 -20.94
N PHE A 213 0.65 3.45 -21.63
CA PHE A 213 0.75 4.78 -21.04
C PHE A 213 -0.14 5.75 -21.81
N SER A 214 -0.69 6.73 -21.10
CA SER A 214 -1.38 7.88 -21.68
C SER A 214 -0.73 9.13 -21.13
N CYS A 215 -0.14 9.96 -21.97
CA CYS A 215 0.45 11.23 -21.58
C CYS A 215 -0.16 12.41 -22.35
N VAL A 216 -0.42 13.54 -21.69
CA VAL A 216 -0.69 14.80 -22.39
C VAL A 216 0.62 15.38 -22.92
N HIS A 217 0.72 15.56 -24.23
CA HIS A 217 1.91 16.14 -24.85
C HIS A 217 2.07 17.60 -24.39
N PRO A 218 3.25 18.00 -23.87
CA PRO A 218 3.42 19.30 -23.22
C PRO A 218 3.29 20.50 -24.16
N VAL A 219 3.50 20.31 -25.46
CA VAL A 219 3.44 21.40 -26.45
C VAL A 219 2.06 21.47 -27.13
N SER A 220 1.48 20.33 -27.48
CA SER A 220 0.24 20.29 -28.27
C SER A 220 -1.01 20.12 -27.41
N GLY A 221 -0.87 19.76 -26.14
CA GLY A 221 -2.00 19.40 -25.26
C GLY A 221 -2.74 18.13 -25.70
N LEU A 222 -2.31 17.49 -26.79
CA LEU A 222 -2.93 16.27 -27.30
C LEU A 222 -2.61 15.09 -26.38
N GLN A 223 -3.63 14.26 -26.15
CA GLN A 223 -3.45 13.01 -25.44
C GLN A 223 -2.72 12.00 -26.34
N TRP A 224 -1.51 11.64 -25.95
CA TRP A 224 -0.72 10.59 -26.57
C TRP A 224 -0.86 9.30 -25.78
N ASN A 225 -1.44 8.27 -26.40
CA ASN A 225 -1.47 6.92 -25.85
C ASN A 225 -0.40 6.07 -26.56
N GLY A 226 0.32 5.25 -25.81
CA GLY A 226 1.31 4.33 -26.37
C GLY A 226 1.52 3.11 -25.48
N ARG A 227 2.36 2.19 -25.95
CA ARG A 227 2.78 1.03 -25.16
C ARG A 227 4.27 1.11 -24.87
N LYS A 228 4.69 0.58 -23.72
CA LYS A 228 6.08 0.32 -23.38
C LYS A 228 6.25 -1.17 -23.18
N ILE A 229 7.29 -1.73 -23.79
CA ILE A 229 7.62 -3.15 -23.68
C ILE A 229 8.91 -3.29 -22.88
N TRP A 230 8.96 -4.31 -22.04
CA TRP A 230 10.18 -4.68 -21.34
C TRP A 230 11.16 -5.36 -22.29
N ASN A 231 12.30 -4.72 -22.54
CA ASN A 231 13.37 -5.32 -23.32
C ASN A 231 14.30 -6.12 -22.38
N GLY A 232 14.16 -7.44 -22.39
CA GLY A 232 14.97 -8.34 -21.57
C GLY A 232 16.47 -8.31 -21.86
N LYS A 233 16.90 -7.81 -23.05
CA LYS A 233 18.32 -7.67 -23.40
C LYS A 233 18.94 -6.40 -22.82
N THR A 234 18.22 -5.28 -22.88
CA THR A 234 18.72 -3.98 -22.38
C THR A 234 18.40 -3.76 -20.90
N GLY A 235 17.47 -4.53 -20.33
CA GLY A 235 16.98 -4.33 -18.97
C GLY A 235 16.24 -3.00 -18.80
N LYS A 236 15.64 -2.48 -19.88
CA LYS A 236 14.96 -1.19 -19.91
C LYS A 236 13.56 -1.32 -20.51
N TRP A 237 12.69 -0.41 -20.08
CA TRP A 237 11.38 -0.21 -20.69
C TRP A 237 11.54 0.70 -21.92
N GLU A 238 11.22 0.16 -23.08
CA GLU A 238 11.33 0.86 -24.37
C GLU A 238 9.92 1.16 -24.90
N ILE A 239 9.77 2.24 -25.67
CA ILE A 239 8.49 2.55 -26.32
C ILE A 239 8.30 1.52 -27.42
N ASP A 240 7.11 0.92 -27.45
CA ASP A 240 6.72 0.03 -28.53
C ASP A 240 6.46 0.86 -29.79
N GLU A 241 7.44 0.90 -30.68
CA GLU A 241 7.32 1.55 -31.99
C GLU A 241 6.71 0.60 -33.05
N SER A 242 6.32 -0.63 -32.67
CA SER A 242 5.75 -1.58 -33.62
C SER A 242 4.36 -1.09 -34.10
N PRO A 243 4.09 -1.10 -35.42
CA PRO A 243 2.89 -0.50 -36.01
C PRO A 243 1.58 -1.28 -35.78
N ALA A 244 1.46 -2.05 -34.69
CA ALA A 244 0.28 -2.86 -34.39
C ALA A 244 -0.64 -2.14 -33.37
N GLU A 245 -1.78 -1.65 -33.87
CA GLU A 245 -2.93 -0.99 -33.18
C GLU A 245 -2.96 0.55 -33.15
N HIS A 246 -2.34 1.23 -34.11
CA HIS A 246 -2.99 2.42 -34.65
C HIS A 246 -4.11 1.95 -35.59
N GLU A 247 -5.23 1.49 -35.03
CA GLU A 247 -6.51 1.77 -35.70
C GLU A 247 -6.63 3.29 -35.69
N VAL A 248 -6.06 3.89 -36.73
CA VAL A 248 -6.55 5.13 -37.26
C VAL A 248 -8.04 4.88 -37.45
N PHE A 249 -8.87 5.49 -36.61
CA PHE A 249 -10.25 5.74 -36.96
C PHE A 249 -10.20 6.54 -38.26
N GLU A 250 -10.24 5.84 -39.39
CA GLU A 250 -10.61 6.41 -40.66
C GLU A 250 -12.12 6.65 -40.60
N LEU A 251 -12.46 7.93 -40.34
CA LEU A 251 -13.77 8.60 -40.48
C LEU A 251 -14.86 8.29 -39.44
#